data_AF-A0A353W1W8-F1
#
_entry.id   AF-A0A353W1W8-F1
#
_cell.length_a   1.000
_cell.length_b   1.000
_cell.length_c   1.000
_cell.angle_alpha   90.00
_cell.angle_beta   90.00
_cell.angle_gamma   90.00
#
_symmetry.space_group_name_H-M   'P 1'
#
loop_
_entity.id
_entity.type
_entity.pdbx_description
1 polymer ?
#
loop_
_entity_poly.entity_id
_entity_poly.type
_entity_poly.pdbx_seq_one_letter_code
_entity_poly.pdbx_strand_id
1 'polypeptide(L)'
;MERIMKINNIAYTCLTHYCEQGLGDKEILCWIEKDLTERTFTYNDFETESNKIANILKILQVKNEDVVSIFLPRSLLLISSFFGILKRQAISCILFSTLGEDALLDRLGNSQAKIVITKNSLVRKILANKEDLPKLEAILVVDVNEHKNNFVLSLNKLMGDVSTNHDYTHQLNAETPAFLQYTSGSTGKPKGAMHVHGAIQDIIQS
;
A
#
# COMPACT_ATOMS: atom_id res chain seq x y z
N MET A 1 10.38 -14.71 -30.47
CA MET A 1 10.41 -13.51 -29.61
C MET A 1 9.03 -13.41 -29.01
N GLU A 2 8.84 -13.86 -27.78
CA GLU A 2 7.53 -13.80 -27.10
C GLU A 2 7.08 -12.34 -27.01
N ARG A 3 5.87 -12.06 -27.46
CA ARG A 3 5.29 -10.73 -27.44
C ARG A 3 4.92 -10.42 -26.00
N ILE A 4 5.73 -9.62 -25.32
CA ILE A 4 5.45 -9.17 -23.96
C ILE A 4 4.12 -8.42 -23.96
N MET A 5 3.10 -8.99 -23.33
CA MET A 5 1.80 -8.35 -23.17
C MET A 5 1.95 -7.16 -22.23
N LYS A 6 1.67 -5.95 -22.75
CA LYS A 6 1.62 -4.73 -21.97
C LYS A 6 0.20 -4.52 -21.46
N ILE A 7 0.10 -4.17 -20.19
CA ILE A 7 -1.18 -3.90 -19.51
C ILE A 7 -1.05 -2.61 -18.70
N ASN A 8 -2.21 -2.05 -18.34
CA ASN A 8 -2.25 -0.90 -17.46
C ASN A 8 -1.85 -1.29 -16.03
N ASN A 9 -1.07 -0.44 -15.36
CA ASN A 9 -0.92 -0.47 -13.92
C ASN A 9 -2.31 -0.47 -13.26
N ILE A 10 -2.49 -1.24 -12.19
CA ILE A 10 -3.77 -1.34 -11.46
C ILE A 10 -4.16 0.04 -10.90
N ALA A 11 -3.21 0.79 -10.34
CA ALA A 11 -3.49 2.15 -9.86
C ALA A 11 -3.91 3.09 -10.99
N TYR A 12 -3.32 2.93 -12.19
CA TYR A 12 -3.76 3.71 -13.35
C TYR A 12 -5.20 3.35 -13.73
N THR A 13 -5.47 2.07 -13.92
CA THR A 13 -6.77 1.54 -14.35
C THR A 13 -7.90 1.93 -13.41
N CYS A 14 -7.66 1.83 -12.10
CA CYS A 14 -8.70 2.02 -11.09
C CYS A 14 -8.85 3.48 -10.65
N LEU A 15 -7.87 4.35 -10.87
CA LEU A 15 -7.83 5.67 -10.23
C LEU A 15 -7.36 6.77 -11.19
N THR A 16 -6.10 6.77 -11.59
CA THR A 16 -5.52 7.88 -12.38
C THR A 16 -6.23 8.07 -13.72
N HIS A 17 -6.60 6.97 -14.38
CA HIS A 17 -7.35 7.00 -15.65
C HIS A 17 -8.63 7.83 -15.54
N TYR A 18 -9.43 7.65 -14.49
CA TYR A 18 -10.68 8.40 -14.31
C TYR A 18 -10.43 9.88 -14.05
N CYS A 19 -9.37 10.22 -13.31
CA CYS A 19 -8.99 11.62 -13.09
C CYS A 19 -8.59 12.30 -14.41
N GLU A 20 -7.79 11.63 -15.25
CA GLU A 20 -7.37 12.12 -16.57
C GLU A 20 -8.53 12.29 -17.55
N GLN A 21 -9.62 11.51 -17.40
CA GLN A 21 -10.85 11.65 -18.18
C GLN A 21 -11.78 12.77 -17.66
N GLY A 22 -11.33 13.57 -16.69
CA GLY A 22 -12.15 14.64 -16.10
C GLY A 22 -13.23 14.15 -15.13
N LEU A 23 -13.14 12.91 -14.65
CA LEU A 23 -14.06 12.33 -13.68
C LEU A 23 -13.52 12.40 -12.24
N GLY A 24 -12.50 13.23 -11.99
CA GLY A 24 -11.85 13.36 -10.68
C GLY A 24 -12.82 13.66 -9.54
N ASP A 25 -13.82 14.51 -9.76
CA ASP A 25 -14.78 14.94 -8.73
C ASP A 25 -15.96 13.96 -8.54
N LYS A 26 -15.96 12.83 -9.25
CA LYS A 26 -17.00 11.81 -9.08
C LYS A 26 -16.82 11.10 -7.74
N GLU A 27 -17.88 11.06 -6.93
CA GLU A 27 -17.95 10.30 -5.69
C GLU A 27 -17.90 8.79 -5.96
N ILE A 28 -17.02 8.07 -5.27
CA ILE A 28 -16.78 6.62 -5.44
C ILE A 28 -16.82 5.81 -4.16
N LEU A 29 -16.79 6.46 -2.99
CA LEU A 29 -16.89 5.79 -1.71
C LEU A 29 -17.72 6.63 -0.74
N CYS A 30 -18.79 6.04 -0.21
CA CYS A 30 -19.46 6.53 0.99
C CYS A 30 -18.89 5.81 2.21
N TRP A 31 -18.38 6.59 3.17
CA TRP A 31 -17.83 6.11 4.42
C TRP A 31 -18.77 6.47 5.58
N ILE A 32 -19.24 5.44 6.28
CA ILE A 32 -20.08 5.59 7.47
C ILE A 32 -19.18 5.49 8.71
N GLU A 33 -19.16 6.56 9.50
CA GLU A 33 -18.43 6.64 10.76
C GLU A 33 -19.18 5.93 11.90
N LYS A 34 -18.53 5.80 13.06
CA LYS A 34 -19.12 5.10 14.22
C LYS A 34 -20.36 5.79 14.78
N ASP A 35 -20.46 7.10 14.63
CA ASP A 35 -21.60 7.91 15.02
C ASP A 35 -22.68 7.99 13.92
N LEU A 36 -22.56 7.16 12.88
CA LEU A 36 -23.43 7.08 11.70
C LEU A 36 -23.36 8.32 10.79
N THR A 37 -22.41 9.22 11.00
CA THR A 37 -22.16 10.31 10.04
C THR A 37 -21.60 9.75 8.74
N GLU A 38 -22.06 10.29 7.61
CA GLU A 38 -21.62 9.90 6.28
C GLU A 38 -20.61 10.89 5.72
N ARG A 39 -19.58 10.37 5.06
CA ARG A 39 -18.60 11.16 4.31
C ARG A 39 -18.40 10.53 2.94
N THR A 40 -18.47 11.33 1.89
CA THR A 40 -18.20 10.88 0.52
C THR A 40 -16.76 11.22 0.12
N PHE A 41 -16.18 10.36 -0.71
CA PHE A 41 -14.84 10.52 -1.26
C PHE A 41 -14.87 10.32 -2.77
N THR A 42 -14.12 11.16 -3.45
CA THR A 42 -14.01 11.24 -4.90
C THR A 42 -12.77 10.53 -5.43
N TYR A 43 -12.66 10.35 -6.75
CA TYR A 43 -11.40 9.90 -7.35
C TYR A 43 -10.22 10.83 -7.01
N ASN A 44 -10.43 12.15 -7.00
CA ASN A 44 -9.39 13.14 -6.69
C ASN A 44 -8.84 13.00 -5.26
N ASP A 45 -9.68 12.62 -4.29
CA ASP A 45 -9.26 12.39 -2.91
C ASP A 45 -8.22 11.25 -2.84
N PHE A 46 -8.52 10.11 -3.46
CA PHE A 46 -7.62 8.97 -3.47
C PHE A 46 -6.41 9.20 -4.40
N GLU A 47 -6.58 9.88 -5.53
CA GLU A 47 -5.48 10.18 -6.46
C GLU A 47 -4.43 11.06 -5.78
N THR A 48 -4.88 12.13 -5.11
CA THR A 48 -4.01 13.04 -4.36
C THR A 48 -3.31 12.33 -3.22
N GLU A 49 -4.04 11.60 -2.37
CA GLU A 49 -3.45 10.93 -1.20
C GLU A 49 -2.48 9.82 -1.62
N SER A 50 -2.82 9.02 -2.63
CA SER A 50 -1.93 7.98 -3.15
C SER A 50 -0.68 8.53 -3.84
N ASN A 51 -0.77 9.68 -4.54
CA ASN A 51 0.40 10.35 -5.14
C ASN A 51 1.38 10.83 -4.08
N LYS A 52 0.88 11.40 -2.97
CA LYS A 52 1.72 11.78 -1.83
C LYS A 52 2.43 10.57 -1.26
N ILE A 53 1.73 9.47 -1.04
CA ILE A 53 2.32 8.23 -0.54
C ILE A 53 3.40 7.71 -1.51
N ALA A 54 3.12 7.70 -2.82
CA ALA A 54 4.10 7.30 -3.83
C ALA A 54 5.37 8.17 -3.78
N ASN A 55 5.23 9.50 -3.67
CA ASN A 55 6.35 10.43 -3.52
C ASN A 55 7.16 10.18 -2.25
N ILE A 56 6.51 9.88 -1.13
CA ILE A 56 7.17 9.52 0.13
C ILE A 56 7.98 8.23 -0.04
N LEU A 57 7.39 7.19 -0.63
CA LEU A 57 8.09 5.93 -0.90
C LEU A 57 9.27 6.14 -1.88
N LYS A 58 9.17 7.09 -2.82
CA LYS A 58 10.29 7.51 -3.68
C LYS A 58 11.43 8.14 -2.87
N ILE A 59 11.13 9.05 -1.95
CA ILE A 59 12.12 9.68 -1.05
C ILE A 59 12.80 8.63 -0.17
N LEU A 60 12.04 7.65 0.32
CA LEU A 60 12.54 6.50 1.08
C LEU A 60 13.21 5.42 0.22
N GLN A 61 13.51 5.74 -1.05
CA GLN A 61 14.25 4.87 -1.96
C GLN A 61 13.64 3.48 -2.15
N VAL A 62 12.31 3.36 -2.04
CA VAL A 62 11.58 2.16 -2.43
C VAL A 62 11.74 1.98 -3.94
N LYS A 63 12.20 0.81 -4.36
CA LYS A 63 12.43 0.43 -5.75
C LYS A 63 11.27 -0.42 -6.25
N ASN A 64 11.27 -0.68 -7.56
CA ASN A 64 10.37 -1.66 -8.14
C ASN A 64 10.56 -3.01 -7.42
N GLU A 65 9.45 -3.71 -7.19
CA GLU A 65 9.40 -5.01 -6.53
C GLU A 65 9.81 -5.04 -5.03
N ASP A 66 10.22 -3.90 -4.44
CA ASP A 66 10.34 -3.81 -2.98
C ASP A 66 8.97 -3.99 -2.33
N VAL A 67 8.90 -4.73 -1.22
CA VAL A 67 7.64 -4.94 -0.50
C VAL A 67 7.38 -3.80 0.49
N VAL A 68 6.18 -3.22 0.41
CA VAL A 68 5.66 -2.28 1.40
C VAL A 68 4.44 -2.91 2.06
N SER A 69 4.53 -3.17 3.37
CA SER A 69 3.45 -3.77 4.13
C SER A 69 2.50 -2.72 4.69
N ILE A 70 1.20 -2.97 4.58
CA ILE A 70 0.15 -2.14 5.19
C ILE A 70 -0.42 -2.92 6.37
N PHE A 71 -0.10 -2.49 7.59
CA PHE A 71 -0.59 -3.07 8.84
C PHE A 71 -1.54 -2.09 9.53
N LEU A 72 -2.69 -1.87 8.90
CA LEU A 72 -3.72 -0.94 9.34
C LEU A 72 -5.06 -1.65 9.52
N PRO A 73 -5.91 -1.21 10.46
CA PRO A 73 -7.34 -1.55 10.41
C PRO A 73 -7.98 -0.89 9.17
N ARG A 74 -9.23 -1.27 8.86
CA ARG A 74 -10.04 -0.64 7.81
C ARG A 74 -9.98 0.89 7.94
N SER A 75 -9.46 1.55 6.91
CA SER A 75 -9.31 3.01 6.85
C SER A 75 -9.18 3.47 5.39
N LEU A 76 -9.38 4.75 5.14
CA LEU A 76 -9.17 5.36 3.83
C LEU A 76 -7.69 5.32 3.43
N LEU A 77 -6.79 5.59 4.38
CA LEU A 77 -5.35 5.50 4.17
C LEU A 77 -4.89 4.10 3.76
N LEU A 78 -5.59 3.02 4.13
CA LEU A 78 -5.29 1.68 3.62
C LEU A 78 -5.46 1.63 2.09
N ILE A 79 -6.56 2.19 1.57
CA ILE A 79 -6.86 2.24 0.14
C ILE A 79 -5.83 3.11 -0.59
N SER A 80 -5.57 4.32 -0.08
CA SER A 80 -4.59 5.23 -0.69
C SER A 80 -3.16 4.68 -0.62
N SER A 81 -2.80 3.98 0.46
CA SER A 81 -1.51 3.31 0.59
C SER A 81 -1.35 2.22 -0.45
N PHE A 82 -2.38 1.39 -0.67
CA PHE A 82 -2.35 0.35 -1.69
C PHE A 82 -2.06 0.96 -3.07
N PHE A 83 -2.80 1.99 -3.48
CA PHE A 83 -2.55 2.63 -4.77
C PHE A 83 -1.20 3.34 -4.83
N GLY A 84 -0.77 4.02 -3.77
CA GLY A 84 0.52 4.71 -3.73
C GLY A 84 1.71 3.76 -3.88
N ILE A 85 1.62 2.56 -3.31
CA ILE A 85 2.63 1.49 -3.48
C ILE A 85 2.68 1.03 -4.94
N LEU A 86 1.51 0.79 -5.55
CA LEU A 86 1.42 0.33 -6.95
C LEU A 86 1.88 1.39 -7.96
N LYS A 87 1.64 2.68 -7.68
CA LYS A 87 2.21 3.79 -8.48
C LYS A 87 3.73 3.77 -8.47
N ARG A 88 4.34 3.27 -7.38
CA ARG A 88 5.79 3.04 -7.29
C ARG A 88 6.27 1.71 -7.86
N GLN A 89 5.39 0.91 -8.44
CA GLN A 89 5.68 -0.45 -8.93
C GLN A 89 6.31 -1.33 -7.84
N ALA A 90 6.00 -1.00 -6.58
CA ALA A 90 6.35 -1.77 -5.41
C ALA A 90 5.22 -2.76 -5.10
N ILE A 91 5.51 -3.75 -4.27
CA ILE A 91 4.58 -4.82 -3.96
C ILE A 91 3.85 -4.49 -2.67
N SER A 92 2.54 -4.33 -2.73
CA SER A 92 1.72 -4.12 -1.55
C SER A 92 1.52 -5.42 -0.78
N CYS A 93 1.67 -5.40 0.53
CA CYS A 93 1.42 -6.56 1.40
C CYS A 93 0.47 -6.14 2.53
N ILE A 94 -0.84 -6.34 2.34
CA ILE A 94 -1.85 -5.97 3.33
C ILE A 94 -1.92 -7.05 4.42
N LEU A 95 -1.74 -6.63 5.67
CA LEU A 95 -1.76 -7.47 6.85
C LEU A 95 -2.86 -7.01 7.80
N PHE A 96 -3.65 -7.96 8.31
CA PHE A 96 -4.75 -7.67 9.24
C PHE A 96 -4.22 -7.17 10.58
N SER A 97 -4.69 -6.01 11.05
CA SER A 97 -4.25 -5.38 12.32
C SER A 97 -4.49 -6.24 13.57
N THR A 98 -5.33 -7.27 13.47
CA THR A 98 -5.64 -8.23 14.54
C THR A 98 -4.64 -9.37 14.66
N LEU A 99 -3.66 -9.49 13.75
CA LEU A 99 -2.62 -10.50 13.84
C LEU A 99 -1.87 -10.41 15.19
N GLY A 100 -1.61 -11.60 15.76
CA GLY A 100 -0.66 -11.77 16.84
C GLY A 100 0.75 -11.40 16.40
N GLU A 101 1.63 -11.17 17.37
CA GLU A 101 3.00 -10.70 17.13
C GLU A 101 3.80 -11.67 16.25
N ASP A 102 3.87 -12.95 16.63
CA ASP A 102 4.60 -13.98 15.85
C ASP A 102 4.08 -14.07 14.41
N ALA A 103 2.75 -14.09 14.26
CA ALA A 103 2.12 -14.18 12.95
C ALA A 103 2.40 -12.94 12.07
N LEU A 104 2.51 -11.76 12.67
CA LEU A 104 2.90 -10.53 11.97
C LEU A 104 4.36 -10.64 11.52
N LEU A 105 5.27 -10.99 12.44
CA LEU A 105 6.71 -11.04 12.19
C LEU A 105 7.06 -12.10 11.14
N ASP A 106 6.44 -13.28 11.20
CA ASP A 106 6.60 -14.33 10.18
C ASP A 106 6.32 -13.80 8.77
N ARG A 107 5.26 -12.99 8.61
CA ARG A 107 4.83 -12.46 7.31
C ARG A 107 5.72 -11.30 6.87
N LEU A 108 6.10 -10.41 7.79
CA LEU A 108 7.02 -9.31 7.50
C LEU A 108 8.40 -9.85 7.09
N GLY A 109 8.92 -10.84 7.82
CA GLY A 109 10.18 -11.51 7.52
C GLY A 109 10.12 -12.28 6.21
N ASN A 110 9.08 -13.09 6.00
CA ASN A 110 8.92 -13.86 4.76
C ASN A 110 8.76 -12.97 3.51
N SER A 111 8.03 -11.86 3.63
CA SER A 111 7.87 -10.90 2.53
C SER A 111 9.07 -9.98 2.34
N GLN A 112 10.04 -10.00 3.25
CA GLN A 112 11.17 -9.06 3.22
C GLN A 112 10.70 -7.60 3.17
N ALA A 113 9.67 -7.27 3.94
CA ALA A 113 9.06 -5.95 3.95
C ALA A 113 10.09 -4.85 4.24
N LYS A 114 10.21 -3.90 3.30
CA LYS A 114 11.14 -2.77 3.40
C LYS A 114 10.56 -1.61 4.21
N ILE A 115 9.26 -1.37 4.06
CA ILE A 115 8.53 -0.33 4.77
C ILE A 115 7.26 -0.95 5.36
N VAL A 116 6.89 -0.53 6.57
CA VAL A 116 5.58 -0.85 7.17
C VAL A 116 4.78 0.43 7.43
N ILE A 117 3.58 0.51 6.87
CA ILE A 117 2.60 1.58 7.15
C ILE A 117 1.66 1.09 8.24
N THR A 118 1.55 1.81 9.37
CA THR A 118 0.83 1.33 10.56
C THR A 118 0.32 2.45 11.46
N LYS A 119 -0.39 2.10 12.53
CA LYS A 119 -0.76 2.99 13.64
C LYS A 119 0.28 2.96 14.75
N ASN A 120 0.37 4.05 15.49
CA ASN A 120 1.29 4.24 16.60
C ASN A 120 1.16 3.13 17.66
N SER A 121 -0.08 2.76 17.98
CA SER A 121 -0.39 1.70 18.96
C SER A 121 0.10 0.31 18.53
N LEU A 122 0.38 0.11 17.24
CA LEU A 122 0.81 -1.16 16.67
C LEU A 122 2.33 -1.25 16.45
N VAL A 123 3.05 -0.11 16.54
CA VAL A 123 4.50 -0.06 16.32
C VAL A 123 5.26 -1.01 17.24
N ARG A 124 4.82 -1.15 18.51
CA ARG A 124 5.48 -2.04 19.48
C ARG A 124 5.52 -3.49 19.01
N LYS A 125 4.47 -3.99 18.35
CA LYS A 125 4.43 -5.37 17.81
C LYS A 125 5.49 -5.60 16.73
N ILE A 126 5.78 -4.58 15.93
CA ILE A 126 6.77 -4.67 14.84
C ILE A 126 8.19 -4.60 15.43
N LEU A 127 8.40 -3.75 16.43
CA LEU A 127 9.72 -3.53 17.02
C LEU A 127 10.17 -4.65 17.98
N ALA A 128 9.26 -5.51 18.44
CA ALA A 128 9.56 -6.54 19.42
C ALA A 128 10.70 -7.47 18.98
N ASN A 129 10.71 -7.87 17.70
CA ASN A 129 11.80 -8.65 17.10
C ASN A 129 12.29 -7.98 15.81
N LYS A 130 12.67 -6.70 15.90
CA LYS A 130 13.18 -5.94 14.74
C LYS A 130 14.41 -6.61 14.09
N GLU A 131 15.24 -7.30 14.89
CA GLU A 131 16.44 -7.99 14.41
C GLU A 131 16.12 -9.09 13.37
N ASP A 132 14.93 -9.69 13.45
CA ASP A 132 14.44 -10.68 12.51
C ASP A 132 13.88 -10.07 11.20
N LEU A 133 13.89 -8.73 11.10
CA LEU A 133 13.41 -7.96 9.95
C LEU A 133 14.56 -7.18 9.28
N PRO A 134 15.60 -7.85 8.75
CA PRO A 134 16.82 -7.19 8.26
C PRO A 134 16.61 -6.29 7.03
N LYS A 135 15.46 -6.42 6.37
CA LYS A 135 15.08 -5.61 5.21
C LYS A 135 14.24 -4.39 5.58
N LEU A 136 13.73 -4.32 6.81
CA LEU A 136 12.87 -3.23 7.25
C LEU A 136 13.73 -1.98 7.49
N GLU A 137 13.49 -0.94 6.69
CA GLU A 137 14.24 0.32 6.71
C GLU A 137 13.49 1.44 7.41
N ALA A 138 12.14 1.45 7.37
CA ALA A 138 11.34 2.42 8.11
C ALA A 138 9.91 1.94 8.42
N ILE A 139 9.31 2.57 9.42
CA ILE A 139 7.91 2.44 9.79
C ILE A 139 7.22 3.80 9.62
N LEU A 140 6.18 3.84 8.79
CA LEU A 140 5.35 5.02 8.55
C LEU A 140 4.11 4.97 9.45
N VAL A 141 3.99 5.94 10.36
CA VAL A 141 2.91 5.99 11.35
C VAL A 141 1.86 7.02 10.95
N VAL A 142 0.61 6.60 10.86
CA VAL A 142 -0.49 7.40 10.30
C VAL A 142 -1.16 8.38 11.29
N ASP A 143 -0.94 8.20 12.59
CA ASP A 143 -1.67 8.87 13.66
C ASP A 143 -0.74 9.60 14.65
N VAL A 144 0.38 10.13 14.14
CA VAL A 144 1.30 11.01 14.88
C VAL A 144 1.70 12.20 13.99
N ASN A 145 1.97 13.35 14.60
CA ASN A 145 2.31 14.58 13.87
C ASN A 145 3.81 14.79 13.69
N GLU A 146 4.64 14.13 14.50
CA GLU A 146 6.09 14.28 14.48
C GLU A 146 6.78 12.93 14.31
N HIS A 147 7.97 12.96 13.70
CA HIS A 147 8.84 11.78 13.67
C HIS A 147 9.21 11.40 15.11
N LYS A 148 9.14 10.11 15.42
CA LYS A 148 9.59 9.62 16.73
C LYS A 148 11.10 9.47 16.78
N ASN A 149 11.68 9.04 15.67
CA ASN A 149 13.12 8.91 15.44
C ASN A 149 13.35 8.68 13.93
N ASN A 150 14.60 8.42 13.53
CA ASN A 150 14.98 8.23 12.12
C ASN A 150 14.41 6.95 11.48
N PHE A 151 13.77 6.07 12.25
CA PHE A 151 13.21 4.80 11.80
C PHE A 151 11.68 4.78 11.84
N VAL A 152 11.07 5.45 12.83
CA VAL A 152 9.62 5.53 13.01
C VAL A 152 9.17 6.95 12.69
N LEU A 153 8.62 7.12 11.49
CA LEU A 153 8.35 8.40 10.87
C LEU A 153 6.86 8.72 10.88
N SER A 154 6.49 10.00 11.06
CA SER A 154 5.12 10.46 10.85
C SER A 154 4.79 10.49 9.36
N LEU A 155 3.78 9.74 8.94
CA LEU A 155 3.25 9.83 7.58
C LEU A 155 2.59 11.20 7.35
N ASN A 156 1.85 11.72 8.34
CA ASN A 156 1.15 13.00 8.22
C ASN A 156 2.11 14.16 7.97
N LYS A 157 3.24 14.20 8.70
CA LYS A 157 4.30 15.18 8.47
C LYS A 157 4.85 15.11 7.05
N LEU A 158 5.24 13.90 6.62
CA LEU A 158 5.77 13.69 5.28
C LEU A 158 4.76 14.05 4.18
N MET A 159 3.47 13.78 4.38
CA MET A 159 2.41 14.16 3.44
C MET A 159 2.19 15.68 3.32
N GLY A 160 2.61 16.46 4.32
CA GLY A 160 2.59 17.92 4.27
C GLY A 160 3.67 18.51 3.35
N ASP A 161 4.78 17.79 3.17
CA ASP A 161 5.99 18.30 2.52
C ASP A 161 6.19 17.78 1.09
N VAL A 162 5.27 16.96 0.57
CA VAL A 162 5.38 16.33 -0.75
C VAL A 162 4.31 16.80 -1.73
N SER A 163 4.67 16.75 -3.02
CA SER A 163 3.77 17.05 -4.14
C SER A 163 2.52 16.15 -4.13
N THR A 164 1.39 16.73 -4.53
CA THR A 164 0.12 16.04 -4.80
C THR A 164 0.11 15.31 -6.15
N ASN A 165 1.10 15.59 -7.01
CA ASN A 165 1.25 14.95 -8.31
C ASN A 165 2.40 13.93 -8.27
N HIS A 166 2.22 12.79 -8.93
CA HIS A 166 3.24 11.77 -9.09
C HIS A 166 3.22 11.22 -10.52
N ASP A 167 4.30 11.42 -11.26
CA ASP A 167 4.47 10.82 -12.59
C ASP A 167 5.06 9.41 -12.46
N TYR A 168 4.44 8.44 -13.12
CA TYR A 168 4.81 7.03 -13.05
C TYR A 168 4.43 6.27 -14.33
N THR A 169 5.05 5.11 -14.55
CA THR A 169 4.76 4.30 -15.74
C THR A 169 3.38 3.65 -15.65
N HIS A 170 2.48 4.03 -16.57
CA HIS A 170 1.13 3.48 -16.65
C HIS A 170 1.05 2.12 -17.37
N GLN A 171 1.98 1.81 -18.28
CA GLN A 171 2.02 0.55 -19.04
C GLN A 171 3.13 -0.38 -18.53
N LEU A 172 2.76 -1.52 -17.95
CA LEU A 172 3.67 -2.48 -17.35
C LEU A 172 3.64 -3.82 -18.11
N ASN A 173 4.56 -4.72 -17.79
CA ASN A 173 4.45 -6.11 -18.24
C ASN A 173 3.33 -6.78 -17.45
N ALA A 174 2.57 -7.68 -18.09
CA ALA A 174 1.47 -8.39 -17.41
C ALA A 174 1.90 -9.11 -16.13
N GLU A 175 3.11 -9.68 -16.15
CA GLU A 175 3.72 -10.40 -15.03
C GLU A 175 4.40 -9.50 -13.98
N THR A 176 4.32 -8.17 -14.10
CA THR A 176 4.89 -7.28 -13.07
C THR A 176 4.17 -7.51 -11.74
N PRO A 177 4.88 -7.86 -10.65
CA PRO A 177 4.28 -8.09 -9.33
C PRO A 177 3.53 -6.85 -8.82
N ALA A 178 2.38 -7.07 -8.19
CA ALA A 178 1.53 -6.00 -7.67
C ALA A 178 1.32 -6.12 -6.16
N PHE A 179 0.88 -7.28 -5.66
CA PHE A 179 0.62 -7.45 -4.24
C PHE A 179 0.78 -8.89 -3.77
N LEU A 180 1.11 -9.03 -2.48
CA LEU A 180 1.19 -10.28 -1.75
C LEU A 180 -0.02 -10.43 -0.84
N GLN A 181 -0.71 -11.56 -0.97
CA GLN A 181 -1.79 -11.94 -0.07
C GLN A 181 -1.42 -13.22 0.69
N TYR A 182 -1.25 -13.09 2.00
CA TYR A 182 -0.96 -14.23 2.86
C TYR A 182 -2.22 -15.02 3.20
N THR A 183 -2.15 -16.33 3.01
CA THR A 183 -3.23 -17.28 3.35
C THR A 183 -2.79 -18.21 4.48
N SER A 184 -3.74 -18.77 5.22
CA SER A 184 -3.47 -19.81 6.21
C SER A 184 -3.01 -21.07 5.49
N GLY A 185 -1.70 -21.34 5.52
CA GLY A 185 -1.14 -22.57 4.99
C GLY A 185 -1.58 -23.77 5.84
N SER A 186 -2.00 -24.85 5.19
CA SER A 186 -2.33 -26.12 5.84
C SER A 186 -1.17 -26.77 6.60
N THR A 187 0.07 -26.35 6.30
CA THR A 187 1.32 -26.90 6.84
C THR A 187 1.97 -26.01 7.91
N GLY A 188 1.22 -25.09 8.51
CA GLY A 188 1.65 -24.26 9.65
C GLY A 188 2.29 -22.92 9.29
N LYS A 189 3.16 -22.85 8.27
CA LYS A 189 3.75 -21.58 7.82
C LYS A 189 2.84 -20.83 6.82
N PRO A 190 2.73 -19.50 6.91
CA PRO A 190 1.88 -18.71 6.01
C PRO A 190 2.44 -18.76 4.58
N LYS A 191 1.54 -18.80 3.59
CA LYS A 191 1.91 -18.79 2.16
C LYS A 191 1.53 -17.43 1.56
N GLY A 192 2.52 -16.70 1.05
CA GLY A 192 2.30 -15.45 0.33
C GLY A 192 1.94 -15.72 -1.13
N ALA A 193 0.67 -15.59 -1.49
CA ALA A 193 0.23 -15.62 -2.87
C ALA A 193 0.62 -14.31 -3.56
N MET A 194 1.51 -14.38 -4.54
CA MET A 194 1.91 -13.22 -5.34
C MET A 194 0.92 -13.03 -6.47
N HIS A 195 0.38 -11.81 -6.57
CA HIS A 195 -0.48 -11.38 -7.67
C HIS A 195 0.27 -10.37 -8.53
N VAL A 196 0.01 -10.42 -9.83
CA VAL A 196 0.60 -9.52 -10.83
C VAL A 196 -0.41 -8.49 -11.29
N HIS A 197 0.06 -7.41 -11.91
CA HIS A 197 -0.82 -6.35 -12.42
C HIS A 197 -1.80 -6.84 -13.48
N GLY A 198 -1.40 -7.82 -14.32
CA GLY A 198 -2.25 -8.39 -15.36
C GLY A 198 -3.49 -9.13 -14.85
N ALA A 199 -3.48 -9.63 -13.61
CA ALA A 199 -4.56 -10.42 -13.04
C ALA A 199 -5.90 -9.68 -12.96
N ILE A 200 -5.90 -8.34 -13.03
CA ILE A 200 -7.13 -7.53 -13.02
C ILE A 200 -7.98 -7.74 -14.29
N GLN A 201 -7.37 -8.15 -15.41
CA GLN A 201 -8.07 -8.39 -16.67
C GLN A 201 -8.95 -9.64 -16.61
N ASP A 202 -8.62 -10.57 -15.73
CA ASP A 202 -9.31 -11.86 -15.58
C ASP A 202 -10.38 -11.82 -14.46
N ILE A 203 -10.67 -10.64 -13.91
CA ILE A 203 -11.73 -10.48 -12.90
C ILE A 203 -13.09 -10.64 -13.57
N ILE A 204 -13.81 -11.69 -13.17
CA ILE A 204 -15.20 -11.91 -13.53
C ILE A 204 -16.05 -10.95 -12.70
N GLN A 205 -16.80 -10.08 -13.37
CA GLN A 205 -17.78 -9.21 -12.71
C GLN A 205 -18.98 -10.06 -12.26
N SER A 206 -19.34 -9.96 -10.98
CA SER A 206 -20.54 -10.55 -10.40
C SER A 206 -21.78 -9.72 -10.69
#